data_AF-A0A1B3PNM1-F1
#
_entry.id   AF-A0A1B3PNM1-F1
#
_cell.length_a   1.000
_cell.length_b   1.000
_cell.length_c   1.000
_cell.angle_alpha   90.00
_cell.angle_beta   90.00
_cell.angle_gamma   90.00
#
_symmetry.space_group_name_H-M   'P 1'
#
loop_
_entity.id
_entity.type
_entity.pdbx_description
1 polymer ?
#
loop_
_entity_poly.entity_id
_entity_poly.type
_entity_poly.pdbx_seq_one_letter_code
_entity_poly.pdbx_strand_id
1 'polypeptide(L)' 'MIKRTTPFILAACVAAFTLAACGEKPQTGMGVRTDAVPYAGTGSNFTDAGWKAGDKTSWEAHLKTRQQYGQNEYTRSQAK' A
#
# COMPACT_ATOMS: atom_id res chain seq x y z
N MET A 1 49.68 -10.57 24.22
CA MET A 1 48.35 -11.22 24.12
C MET A 1 47.28 -10.27 23.59
N ILE A 2 47.21 -9.02 24.08
CA ILE A 2 46.21 -7.99 23.69
C ILE A 2 46.16 -7.69 22.17
N LYS A 3 47.31 -7.71 21.47
CA LYS A 3 47.37 -7.43 20.01
C LYS A 3 46.72 -8.50 19.12
N ARG A 4 46.56 -9.75 19.62
CA ARG A 4 45.95 -10.85 18.86
C ARG A 4 44.43 -10.91 19.04
N THR A 5 43.90 -10.30 20.11
CA THR A 5 42.47 -10.29 20.44
C THR A 5 41.73 -9.09 19.83
N THR A 6 42.44 -8.01 19.48
CA THR A 6 41.88 -6.82 18.81
C THR A 6 41.03 -7.13 17.56
N PRO A 7 41.45 -7.97 16.59
CA PRO A 7 40.63 -8.23 15.40
C PRO A 7 39.33 -8.99 15.72
N PHE A 8 39.35 -9.88 16.71
CA PHE A 8 38.16 -10.62 17.14
C PHE A 8 37.14 -9.71 17.83
N ILE A 9 37.60 -8.77 18.64
CA ILE A 9 36.74 -7.77 19.29
C ILE A 9 36.09 -6.87 18.24
N LEU A 10 36.86 -6.41 17.24
CA LEU A 10 36.35 -5.57 16.17
C LEU A 10 35.27 -6.30 15.34
N ALA A 11 35.52 -7.56 14.98
CA ALA A 11 34.56 -8.39 14.25
C ALA A 11 33.25 -8.61 15.02
N ALA A 12 33.34 -8.85 16.34
CA ALA A 12 32.17 -9.00 17.20
C ALA A 12 31.34 -7.71 17.28
N CYS A 13 31.99 -6.55 17.39
CA CYS A 13 31.29 -5.27 17.39
C CYS A 13 30.56 -5.01 16.06
N VAL A 14 31.21 -5.28 14.92
CA VAL A 14 30.58 -5.11 13.59
C VAL A 14 29.36 -6.03 13.45
N ALA A 15 29.48 -7.30 13.84
CA ALA A 15 28.37 -8.25 13.80
C ALA A 15 27.16 -7.77 14.63
N ALA A 16 27.40 -7.25 15.84
CA ALA A 16 26.35 -6.72 16.70
C ALA A 16 25.60 -5.52 16.07
N PHE A 17 26.31 -4.60 15.41
CA PHE A 17 25.69 -3.47 14.72
C PHE A 17 24.84 -3.88 13.52
N THR A 18 25.26 -4.90 12.76
CA THR A 18 24.48 -5.39 11.60
C THR A 18 23.17 -6.07 12.00
N LEU A 19 23.13 -6.74 13.16
CA LEU A 19 21.90 -7.33 13.70
C LEU A 19 20.89 -6.27 14.17
N ALA A 20 21.39 -5.16 14.73
CA ALA A 20 20.55 -4.05 15.16
C ALA A 20 19.88 -3.30 13.99
N ALA A 21 20.42 -3.40 12.77
CA ALA A 21 19.85 -2.77 11.58
C ALA A 21 18.53 -3.42 11.10
N CYS A 22 18.22 -4.64 11.55
CA CYS A 22 16.96 -5.32 11.21
C CYS A 22 15.86 -5.10 12.27
N GLY A 23 16.14 -4.36 13.33
CA GLY A 23 15.17 -4.01 14.39
C GLY A 23 14.43 -2.73 14.06
N GLU A 24 13.57 -2.75 13.03
CA GLU A 24 12.65 -1.62 12.83
C GLU A 24 11.74 -1.47 14.05
N LYS A 25 11.36 -0.23 14.37
CA LYS A 25 10.38 0.03 15.44
C LYS A 25 9.15 -0.82 15.14
N PRO A 26 8.64 -1.61 16.10
CA PRO A 26 7.41 -2.36 15.92
C PRO A 26 6.36 -1.42 15.30
N GLN A 27 5.83 -1.77 14.14
CA GLN A 27 4.68 -1.07 13.56
C GLN A 27 3.45 -1.39 14.43
N THR A 28 3.45 -0.89 15.67
CA THR A 28 2.32 -0.84 16.58
C THR A 28 1.39 0.28 16.15
N GLY A 29 1.22 0.46 14.83
CA GLY A 29 0.29 1.40 14.24
C GLY A 29 -1.09 1.03 14.76
N MET A 30 -1.47 1.66 15.86
CA MET A 30 -2.77 1.48 16.46
C MET A 30 -3.81 1.98 15.47
N GLY A 31 -4.86 1.17 15.35
CA GLY A 31 -6.14 1.56 14.84
C GLY A 31 -6.30 1.23 13.36
N VAL A 32 -7.16 0.27 13.09
CA VAL A 32 -8.09 0.38 11.97
C VAL A 32 -8.56 1.83 11.96
N ARG A 33 -8.00 2.64 11.06
CA ARG A 33 -8.70 3.83 10.61
C ARG A 33 -9.91 3.21 9.92
N THR A 34 -11.11 3.44 10.46
CA THR A 34 -12.32 3.17 9.71
C THR A 34 -12.17 4.00 8.44
N ASP A 35 -11.74 3.33 7.36
CA ASP A 35 -11.52 4.00 6.10
C ASP A 35 -12.81 4.74 5.75
N ALA A 36 -12.67 5.96 5.26
CA ALA A 36 -13.82 6.67 4.74
C ALA A 36 -14.48 5.81 3.67
N VAL A 37 -15.81 5.83 3.63
CA VAL A 37 -16.53 5.10 2.58
C VAL A 37 -16.01 5.55 1.21
N PRO A 38 -15.79 4.62 0.26
CA PRO A 38 -15.02 4.92 -0.94
C PRO A 38 -15.70 5.93 -1.87
N TYR A 39 -17.02 6.10 -1.74
CA TYR A 39 -17.80 7.11 -2.45
C TYR A 39 -17.76 8.49 -1.77
N ALA A 40 -17.17 8.65 -0.58
CA ALA A 40 -17.05 9.94 0.11
C ALA A 40 -16.20 10.96 -0.67
N GLY A 41 -15.38 10.50 -1.62
CA GLY A 41 -14.50 11.34 -2.41
C GLY A 41 -13.17 11.65 -1.71
N THR A 42 -12.22 12.11 -2.51
CA THR A 42 -10.82 12.29 -2.11
C THR A 42 -10.49 13.73 -1.68
N GLY A 43 -11.47 14.65 -1.74
CA GLY A 43 -11.25 16.10 -1.56
C GLY A 43 -10.42 16.76 -2.67
N SER A 44 -10.11 16.01 -3.73
CA SER A 44 -9.31 16.44 -4.87
C SER A 44 -10.18 16.86 -6.04
N ASN A 45 -9.65 17.71 -6.92
CA ASN A 45 -10.26 18.05 -8.22
C ASN A 45 -10.02 16.97 -9.29
N PHE A 46 -9.19 15.95 -9.01
CA PHE A 46 -8.91 14.85 -9.93
C PHE A 46 -9.97 13.75 -9.81
N THR A 47 -11.20 14.08 -10.17
CA THR A 47 -12.32 13.14 -10.22
C THR A 47 -12.90 13.04 -11.62
N ASP A 48 -13.63 11.97 -11.89
CA ASP A 48 -14.36 11.80 -13.16
C ASP A 48 -15.33 12.96 -13.38
N ALA A 49 -15.48 13.40 -14.63
CA ALA A 49 -16.28 14.57 -14.95
C ALA A 49 -17.77 14.29 -14.68
N GLY A 50 -18.42 15.17 -13.93
CA GLY A 50 -19.84 15.03 -13.58
C GLY A 50 -20.12 14.13 -12.36
N TRP A 51 -19.14 13.36 -11.88
CA TRP A 51 -19.27 12.63 -10.62
C TRP A 51 -19.11 13.57 -9.42
N LYS A 52 -19.85 13.30 -8.33
CA LYS A 52 -19.84 14.10 -7.10
C LYS A 52 -19.47 13.24 -5.89
N ALA A 53 -18.62 13.79 -5.03
CA ALA A 53 -18.32 13.21 -3.73
C ALA A 53 -19.61 12.96 -2.92
N GLY A 54 -19.74 11.76 -2.37
CA GLY A 54 -20.92 11.28 -1.64
C GLY A 54 -21.93 10.52 -2.50
N ASP A 55 -21.86 10.59 -3.83
CA ASP A 55 -22.79 9.88 -4.71
C ASP A 55 -22.41 8.40 -4.86
N LYS A 56 -22.96 7.58 -3.96
CA LYS A 56 -22.76 6.13 -3.94
C LYS A 56 -23.25 5.45 -5.22
N THR A 57 -24.44 5.79 -5.70
CA THR A 57 -25.05 5.10 -6.85
C THR A 57 -24.25 5.35 -8.13
N SER A 58 -23.86 6.60 -8.37
CA SER A 58 -23.01 6.93 -9.51
C SER A 58 -21.62 6.29 -9.39
N TRP A 59 -21.04 6.26 -8.18
CA TRP A 59 -19.77 5.59 -7.92
C TRP A 59 -19.83 4.07 -8.24
N GLU A 60 -20.85 3.38 -7.76
CA GLU A 60 -21.07 1.95 -8.04
C GLU A 60 -21.30 1.69 -9.54
N ALA A 61 -22.05 2.56 -10.22
CA ALA A 61 -22.28 2.47 -11.66
C ALA A 61 -20.98 2.64 -12.48
N HIS A 62 -20.11 3.58 -12.08
CA HIS A 62 -18.78 3.74 -12.70
C HIS A 62 -17.94 2.48 -12.53
N LEU A 63 -17.93 1.87 -11.33
CA LEU A 63 -17.19 0.63 -11.10
C LEU A 63 -17.73 -0.55 -11.92
N LYS A 64 -19.05 -0.72 -11.97
CA LYS A 64 -19.68 -1.76 -12.77
C LYS A 64 -19.33 -1.63 -14.25
N THR A 65 -19.42 -0.41 -14.79
CA THR A 65 -19.04 -0.12 -16.18
C THR A 65 -17.57 -0.46 -16.45
N ARG A 66 -16.66 -0.06 -15.56
CA ARG A 66 -15.22 -0.39 -15.69
C ARG A 66 -14.97 -1.89 -15.66
N GLN A 67 -15.62 -2.61 -14.75
CA GLN A 67 -15.49 -4.06 -14.66
C GLN A 67 -16.02 -4.75 -15.91
N GLN A 68 -17.19 -4.33 -16.41
CA GLN A 68 -17.84 -5.01 -17.54
C GLN A 68 -17.16 -4.71 -18.89
N TYR A 69 -16.78 -3.46 -19.14
CA TYR A 69 -16.32 -3.03 -20.48
C TYR A 69 -14.83 -2.66 -20.53
N GLY A 70 -14.21 -2.42 -19.37
CA GLY A 70 -12.84 -1.94 -19.27
C GLY A 70 -11.81 -3.01 -18.90
N GLN A 71 -12.15 -3.94 -18.01
CA GLN A 71 -11.18 -4.85 -17.38
C GLN A 71 -11.60 -6.33 -17.45
N ASN A 72 -12.59 -6.67 -18.27
CA ASN A 72 -13.06 -8.05 -18.41
C ASN A 72 -12.76 -8.60 -19.80
N GLU A 73 -11.70 -9.39 -19.90
CA GLU A 73 -11.22 -10.03 -21.13
C GLU A 73 -12.23 -11.05 -21.71
N TYR A 74 -13.08 -11.63 -20.86
CA TYR A 74 -14.14 -12.53 -21.32
C TYR A 74 -15.15 -11.81 -22.20
N THR A 75 -15.45 -10.53 -21.95
CA THR A 75 -16.36 -9.76 -22.81
C THR A 75 -15.73 -9.34 -24.13
N ARG A 76 -14.40 -9.17 -24.18
CA ARG A 76 -13.65 -8.81 -25.39
C ARG A 76 -13.54 -9.96 -26.39
N SER A 77 -13.47 -11.18 -25.89
CA SER A 77 -13.32 -12.40 -26.71
C SER A 77 -14.63 -12.93 -27.31
N GLN A 78 -15.78 -12.37 -26.93
CA GLN A 78 -17.11 -12.75 -27.45
C GLN A 78 -17.52 -12.03 -28.73
N ALA A 79 -16.70 -11.10 -29.24
CA ALA A 79 -16.91 -10.51 -30.55
C ALA A 79 -16.66 -11.57 -31.64
N LYS A 80 -17.73 -12.18 -32.13
CA LYS A 80 -17.72 -13.10 -33.26
C LYS A 80 -18.87 -12.77 -34.20
#